data_AF-A8US44-F1
#
_entry.id   AF-A8US44-F1
#
_cell.length_a   1.000
_cell.length_b   1.000
_cell.length_c   1.000
_cell.angle_alpha   90.00
_cell.angle_beta   90.00
_cell.angle_gamma   90.00
#
_symmetry.space_group_name_H-M   'P 1'
#
loop_
_entity.id
_entity.type
_entity.pdbx_description
1 polymer ?
#
loop_
_entity_poly.entity_id
_entity_poly.type
_entity_poly.pdbx_seq_one_letter_code
_entity_poly.pdbx_strand_id
1 'polypeptide(L)'
;MTSPYEVVALLAAGFFYILSAGGYAFMYTYGRLRNDEKYKYASFVFMGIMLYSAYVMISSPVFSSFWKGLLSFATVAYIFIPHGMWWVVVRIHRTEEEERQRTF
;
A
#
# COMPACT_ATOMS: atom_id res chain seq x y z
N MET A 1 -23.69 18.92 -12.28
CA MET A 1 -22.70 18.84 -13.38
C MET A 1 -21.33 18.70 -12.72
N THR A 2 -20.59 17.65 -13.04
CA THR A 2 -19.24 17.43 -12.52
C THR A 2 -18.31 18.49 -13.11
N SER A 3 -17.60 19.22 -12.25
CA SER A 3 -16.68 20.25 -12.70
C SER A 3 -15.39 19.60 -13.24
N PRO A 4 -14.77 20.12 -14.32
CA PRO A 4 -13.49 19.59 -14.81
C PRO A 4 -12.39 19.57 -13.73
N TYR A 5 -12.44 20.50 -12.77
CA TYR A 5 -11.53 20.53 -11.63
C TYR A 5 -11.70 19.33 -10.68
N GLU A 6 -12.92 18.82 -10.51
CA GLU A 6 -13.18 17.63 -9.67
C GLU A 6 -12.58 16.37 -10.30
N VAL A 7 -12.65 16.26 -11.62
CA VAL A 7 -12.06 15.14 -12.37
C VAL A 7 -10.54 15.17 -12.27
N VAL A 8 -9.92 16.35 -12.43
CA VAL A 8 -8.46 16.51 -12.26
C VAL A 8 -8.02 16.16 -10.84
N ALA A 9 -8.76 16.63 -9.83
CA ALA A 9 -8.47 16.31 -8.42
C ALA A 9 -8.57 14.80 -8.14
N LEU A 10 -9.56 14.12 -8.71
CA LEU A 10 -9.70 12.66 -8.63
C LEU A 10 -8.56 11.91 -9.29
N LEU A 11 -8.15 12.33 -10.49
CA LEU A 11 -7.02 11.72 -11.19
C LEU A 11 -5.71 11.90 -10.41
N ALA A 12 -5.48 13.10 -9.87
CA ALA A 12 -4.34 13.37 -9.01
C ALA A 12 -4.39 12.52 -7.72
N ALA A 13 -5.56 12.43 -7.07
CA ALA A 13 -5.74 11.58 -5.91
C ALA A 13 -5.45 10.10 -6.21
N GLY A 14 -5.93 9.58 -7.34
CA GLY A 14 -5.64 8.22 -7.79
C GLY A 14 -4.15 7.97 -8.06
N PHE A 15 -3.48 8.93 -8.71
CA PHE A 15 -2.03 8.86 -8.94
C PHE A 15 -1.25 8.81 -7.62
N PHE A 16 -1.52 9.75 -6.70
CA PHE A 16 -0.84 9.80 -5.41
C PHE A 16 -1.18 8.61 -4.52
N TYR A 17 -2.39 8.06 -4.63
CA TYR A 17 -2.79 6.84 -3.95
C TYR A 17 -1.89 5.67 -4.34
N ILE A 18 -1.73 5.41 -5.65
CA ILE A 18 -0.91 4.30 -6.14
C ILE A 18 0.57 4.52 -5.80
N LEU A 19 1.08 5.73 -6.06
CA LEU A 19 2.47 6.07 -5.77
C LEU A 19 2.80 5.90 -4.29
N SER A 20 1.89 6.31 -3.41
CA SER A 20 2.09 6.21 -1.97
C SER A 20 1.89 4.79 -1.45
N ALA A 21 0.97 4.00 -2.01
CA ALA A 21 0.85 2.58 -1.70
C ALA A 21 2.16 1.83 -2.01
N GLY A 22 2.77 2.10 -3.17
CA GLY A 22 4.08 1.56 -3.54
C GLY A 22 5.20 2.06 -2.63
N GLY A 23 5.23 3.36 -2.32
CA GLY A 23 6.20 3.96 -1.40
C GLY A 23 6.11 3.38 0.01
N TYR A 24 4.90 3.16 0.52
CA TYR A 24 4.67 2.50 1.80
C TYR A 24 5.25 1.08 1.81
N ALA A 25 4.89 0.26 0.82
CA ALA A 25 5.40 -1.11 0.71
C ALA A 25 6.92 -1.17 0.60
N PHE A 26 7.51 -0.29 -0.22
CA PHE A 26 8.95 -0.18 -0.41
C PHE A 26 9.67 0.21 0.88
N MET A 27 9.25 1.30 1.53
CA MET A 27 9.89 1.80 2.75
C MET A 27 9.72 0.83 3.92
N TYR A 28 8.56 0.17 4.03
CA TYR A 28 8.33 -0.88 5.02
C TYR A 28 9.32 -2.04 4.85
N THR A 29 9.41 -2.57 3.63
CA THR A 29 10.28 -3.70 3.29
C THR A 29 11.75 -3.33 3.46
N TYR A 30 12.15 -2.17 2.97
CA TYR A 30 13.52 -1.67 3.07
C TYR A 30 13.93 -1.41 4.52
N GLY A 31 13.05 -0.82 5.34
CA GLY A 31 13.28 -0.64 6.76
C GLY A 31 13.48 -1.95 7.50
N ARG A 32 12.70 -2.98 7.13
CA ARG A 32 12.84 -4.31 7.70
C ARG A 32 14.14 -5.02 7.28
N LEU A 33 14.60 -4.81 6.05
CA LEU A 33 15.91 -5.30 5.57
C LEU A 33 17.09 -4.61 6.28
N ARG A 34 17.00 -3.30 6.50
CA ARG A 34 18.07 -2.51 7.14
C ARG A 34 18.04 -2.53 8.67
N ASN A 35 16.96 -3.04 9.26
CA ASN A 35 16.70 -2.97 10.69
C ASN A 35 16.79 -1.52 11.24
N ASP A 36 16.35 -0.55 10.44
CA ASP A 36 16.40 0.89 10.75
C ASP A 36 14.98 1.46 10.81
N GLU A 37 14.61 1.93 12.00
CA GLU A 37 13.29 2.49 12.32
C GLU A 37 12.97 3.76 11.52
N LYS A 38 13.96 4.50 10.98
CA LYS A 38 13.71 5.70 10.16
C LYS A 38 12.86 5.40 8.93
N TYR A 39 13.12 4.28 8.27
CA TYR A 39 12.37 3.87 7.08
C TYR A 39 10.96 3.40 7.43
N LYS A 40 10.76 2.86 8.64
CA LYS A 40 9.43 2.54 9.15
C LYS A 40 8.61 3.81 9.38
N TYR A 41 9.19 4.86 9.95
CA TYR A 41 8.51 6.17 10.04
C TYR A 41 8.18 6.75 8.65
N ALA A 42 9.12 6.69 7.70
CA ALA A 42 8.86 7.12 6.33
C ALA A 42 7.73 6.31 5.67
N SER A 43 7.65 5.01 5.95
CA SER A 43 6.56 4.16 5.46
C SER A 43 5.19 4.65 5.96
N PHE A 44 5.08 5.07 7.21
CA PHE A 44 3.83 5.61 7.75
C PHE A 44 3.44 6.95 7.13
N VAL A 45 4.40 7.78 6.70
CA VAL A 45 4.11 8.99 5.93
C VAL A 45 3.44 8.64 4.60
N PHE A 46 3.99 7.69 3.86
CA PHE A 46 3.37 7.20 2.62
C PHE A 46 2.00 6.55 2.86
N MET A 47 1.84 5.80 3.95
CA MET A 47 0.53 5.26 4.33
C MET A 47 -0.47 6.39 4.61
N GLY A 48 -0.05 7.46 5.30
CA GLY A 48 -0.90 8.63 5.55
C GLY A 48 -1.34 9.34 4.27
N ILE A 49 -0.42 9.53 3.31
CA ILE A 49 -0.75 10.12 2.00
C ILE A 49 -1.73 9.22 1.23
N MET A 50 -1.48 7.91 1.22
CA MET A 50 -2.38 6.92 0.60
C MET A 50 -3.80 7.00 1.21
N LEU A 51 -3.92 7.04 2.54
CA LEU A 51 -5.20 7.15 3.24
C LEU A 51 -5.91 8.47 2.91
N TYR A 52 -5.18 9.57 2.85
CA TYR A 52 -5.74 10.86 2.47
C TYR A 52 -6.25 10.85 1.02
N SER A 53 -5.48 10.30 0.08
CA SER A 53 -5.91 10.13 -1.31
C SER A 53 -7.16 9.24 -1.42
N ALA A 54 -7.22 8.15 -0.64
CA ALA A 54 -8.39 7.29 -0.57
C ALA A 54 -9.63 8.05 -0.08
N TYR A 55 -9.47 8.85 0.98
CA TYR A 55 -10.54 9.67 1.53
C TYR A 55 -11.10 10.67 0.49
N VAL A 56 -10.22 11.36 -0.25
CA VAL A 56 -10.63 12.29 -1.33
C VAL A 56 -11.46 11.56 -2.39
N MET A 57 -11.01 10.38 -2.83
CA MET A 57 -11.72 9.58 -3.82
C MET A 57 -13.07 9.03 -3.29
N ILE A 58 -13.11 8.49 -2.07
CA ILE A 58 -14.33 7.93 -1.46
C ILE A 58 -15.39 9.02 -1.22
N SER A 59 -14.96 10.22 -0.85
CA SER A 59 -15.86 11.35 -0.60
C SER A 59 -16.44 11.95 -1.88
N SER A 60 -15.83 11.68 -3.03
CA SER A 60 -16.28 12.24 -4.30
C SER A 60 -17.67 11.76 -4.73
N PRO A 61 -18.53 12.63 -5.27
CA PRO A 61 -19.81 12.22 -5.83
C PRO A 61 -19.68 11.49 -7.18
N VAL A 62 -18.49 11.48 -7.79
CA VAL A 62 -18.25 10.87 -9.11
C VAL A 62 -18.32 9.34 -9.07
N PHE A 63 -17.87 8.73 -7.97
CA PHE A 63 -17.92 7.28 -7.81
C PHE A 63 -19.27 6.82 -7.27
N SER A 64 -19.81 5.74 -7.84
CA SER A 64 -20.96 5.04 -7.26
C SER A 64 -20.59 4.37 -5.94
N SER A 65 -21.58 4.04 -5.11
CA SER A 65 -21.36 3.36 -3.82
C SER A 65 -20.58 2.05 -3.96
N PHE A 66 -20.77 1.33 -5.06
CA PHE A 66 -20.00 0.13 -5.38
C PHE A 66 -18.49 0.43 -5.49
N TRP A 67 -18.10 1.44 -6.28
CA TRP A 67 -16.70 1.82 -6.46
C TRP A 67 -16.07 2.36 -5.17
N LYS A 68 -16.84 3.10 -4.37
CA LYS A 68 -16.40 3.54 -3.04
C LYS A 68 -16.14 2.37 -2.09
N GLY A 69 -17.01 1.37 -2.10
CA GLY A 69 -16.85 0.13 -1.34
C GLY A 69 -15.60 -0.64 -1.78
N LEU A 70 -15.42 -0.83 -3.09
CA LEU A 70 -14.24 -1.50 -3.65
C LEU A 70 -12.94 -0.77 -3.29
N LEU A 71 -12.92 0.56 -3.41
CA LEU A 71 -11.77 1.38 -3.05
C LEU A 71 -11.45 1.26 -1.56
N SER A 72 -12.47 1.34 -0.69
CA SER A 72 -12.29 1.19 0.75
C SER A 72 -11.70 -0.18 1.10
N PHE A 73 -12.24 -1.25 0.52
CA PHE A 73 -11.72 -2.61 0.69
C PHE A 73 -10.27 -2.72 0.20
N ALA A 74 -9.97 -2.18 -0.99
CA ALA A 74 -8.62 -2.18 -1.54
C ALA A 74 -7.64 -1.42 -0.63
N THR A 75 -8.03 -0.25 -0.11
CA THR A 75 -7.19 0.54 0.81
C THR A 75 -6.87 -0.25 2.07
N VAL A 76 -7.86 -0.92 2.67
CA VAL A 76 -7.61 -1.81 3.82
C VAL A 76 -6.63 -2.92 3.45
N ALA A 77 -6.82 -3.58 2.30
CA ALA A 77 -5.89 -4.60 1.83
C ALA A 77 -4.46 -4.05 1.65
N TYR A 78 -4.29 -2.88 1.04
CA TYR A 78 -2.99 -2.24 0.82
C TYR A 78 -2.22 -1.92 2.10
N ILE A 79 -2.91 -1.67 3.21
CA ILE A 79 -2.26 -1.50 4.53
C ILE A 79 -1.63 -2.82 4.98
N PHE A 80 -2.29 -3.95 4.73
CA PHE A 80 -1.82 -5.26 5.23
C PHE A 80 -0.88 -5.99 4.26
N ILE A 81 -0.91 -5.68 2.96
CA ILE A 81 -0.10 -6.35 1.93
C ILE A 81 1.40 -6.40 2.28
N PRO A 82 2.08 -5.30 2.69
CA PRO A 82 3.52 -5.35 2.98
C PRO A 82 3.87 -6.30 4.13
N HIS A 83 3.03 -6.35 5.16
CA HIS A 83 3.19 -7.24 6.30
C HIS A 83 3.01 -8.71 5.90
N GLY A 84 1.93 -9.00 5.16
CA GLY A 84 1.62 -10.35 4.68
C GLY A 84 2.66 -10.87 3.71
N MET A 85 3.03 -10.06 2.71
CA MET A 85 4.04 -10.43 1.72
C MET A 85 5.40 -10.67 2.35
N TRP A 86 5.82 -9.84 3.31
CA TRP A 86 7.06 -10.10 4.02
C TRP A 86 7.05 -11.45 4.73
N TRP A 87 5.96 -11.76 5.45
CA TRP A 87 5.83 -13.02 6.17
C TRP A 87 5.91 -14.23 5.24
N VAL A 88 5.25 -14.16 4.07
CA VAL A 88 5.31 -15.18 3.03
C VAL A 88 6.76 -15.35 2.53
N VAL A 89 7.43 -14.27 2.15
CA VAL A 89 8.80 -14.30 1.61
C VAL A 89 9.79 -14.91 2.60
N VAL A 90 9.74 -14.51 3.88
CA VAL A 90 10.62 -15.09 4.91
C VAL A 90 10.35 -16.58 5.09
N ARG A 91 9.08 -17.01 5.04
CA ARG A 91 8.72 -18.42 5.20
C ARG A 91 9.20 -19.27 4.02
N ILE A 92 9.15 -18.72 2.80
CA ILE A 92 9.67 -19.40 1.61
C ILE A 92 11.18 -19.61 1.76
N HIS A 93 11.95 -18.55 2.01
CA HIS A 93 13.40 -18.67 2.14
C HIS A 93 13.86 -19.59 3.27
N ARG A 94 13.16 -19.57 4.40
CA ARG A 94 13.45 -20.52 5.48
C ARG A 94 13.23 -21.98 5.06
N THR A 95 12.13 -22.25 4.34
CA THR A 95 11.86 -23.60 3.81
C THR A 95 12.96 -24.03 2.83
N GLU A 96 13.39 -23.13 1.94
CA GLU A 96 14.48 -23.38 0.99
C GLU A 96 15.82 -23.67 1.70
N GLU A 97 16.14 -22.94 2.77
CA GLU A 97 17.34 -23.18 3.58
C GLU A 97 17.29 -24.54 4.29
N GLU A 98 16.15 -24.91 4.87
CA GLU A 98 15.95 -26.21 5.53
C GLU A 98 16.06 -27.38 4.53
N GLU A 99 15.52 -27.24 3.32
CA GLU A 99 15.67 -28.25 2.24
C GLU A 99 17.12 -28.36 1.77
N ARG A 100 17.82 -27.23 1.63
CA ARG A 100 19.24 -27.22 1.26
C ARG A 100 20.08 -27.95 2.29
N GLN A 101 19.84 -27.73 3.58
CA GLN A 101 20.57 -28.41 4.66
C GLN A 101 20.31 -29.92 4.73
N ARG A 102 19.16 -30.42 4.26
CA ARG A 102 18.86 -31.86 4.22
C ARG A 102 19.50 -32.60 3.03
N THR A 103 19.91 -31.86 2.00
CA THR A 103 20.46 -32.42 0.76
C THR A 103 21.99 -32.53 0.79
N PHE A 104 22.65 -31.90 1.77
CA PHE A 104 24.10 -32.02 2.06
C PHE A 104 24.32 -32.85 3.32
#